data_AF-A0A841PFQ3-F1
#
_entry.id   AF-A0A841PFQ3-F1
#
_cell.length_a   1.000
_cell.length_b   1.000
_cell.length_c   1.000
_cell.angle_alpha   90.00
_cell.angle_beta   90.00
_cell.angle_gamma   90.00
#
_symmetry.space_group_name_H-M   'P 1'
#
loop_
_entity.id
_entity.type
_entity.pdbx_description
1 polymer ?
#
loop_
_entity_poly.entity_id
_entity_poly.type
_entity_poly.pdbx_seq_one_letter_code
_entity_poly.pdbx_strand_id
1 'polypeptide(L)'
;MLSRHFDRDGAIRIPFLSAMAMMGAKDGERGSYPEIVDALAQHGAQGKTDAHALYRRVVFNVLISNVDDHLRNHGFLWLGKAGWSLSPAYDLNPIPTDLKARVLTT
;
A
#
# COMPACT_ATOMS: atom_id res chain seq x y z
N MET A 1 5.06 -16.47 -11.76
CA MET A 1 4.50 -15.19 -12.25
C MET A 1 5.63 -14.19 -12.38
N LEU A 2 5.63 -13.38 -13.44
CA LEU A 2 6.62 -12.29 -13.64
C LEU A 2 5.90 -10.96 -13.45
N SER A 3 6.47 -10.05 -12.66
CA SER A 3 5.98 -8.69 -12.46
C SER A 3 7.06 -7.66 -12.82
N ARG A 4 6.62 -6.48 -13.26
CA ARG A 4 7.51 -5.36 -13.56
C ARG A 4 7.75 -4.54 -12.28
N HIS A 5 9.01 -4.20 -12.01
CA HIS A 5 9.38 -3.32 -10.91
C HIS A 5 8.92 -1.88 -11.18
N PHE A 6 8.14 -1.31 -10.28
CA PHE A 6 7.69 0.08 -10.34
C PHE A 6 8.69 1.06 -9.71
N ASP A 7 9.67 0.56 -8.93
CA ASP A 7 10.74 1.36 -8.32
C ASP A 7 11.94 1.56 -9.27
N ARG A 8 11.75 1.33 -10.58
CA ARG A 8 12.81 1.45 -11.58
C ARG A 8 12.37 2.21 -12.82
N ASP A 9 13.23 3.13 -13.25
CA ASP A 9 13.17 3.79 -14.54
C ASP A 9 14.44 3.45 -15.33
N GLY A 10 14.35 2.42 -16.16
CA GLY A 10 15.51 1.80 -16.81
C GLY A 10 16.54 1.30 -15.78
N ALA A 11 17.74 1.88 -15.81
CA ALA A 11 18.81 1.58 -14.86
C ALA A 11 18.70 2.34 -13.53
N ILE A 12 17.86 3.38 -13.48
CA ILE A 12 17.72 4.26 -12.31
C ILE A 12 16.78 3.59 -11.30
N ARG A 13 17.22 3.53 -10.04
CA ARG A 13 16.39 3.07 -8.93
C ARG A 13 15.75 4.26 -8.23
N ILE A 14 14.44 4.20 -8.07
CA ILE A 14 13.64 5.15 -7.31
C ILE A 14 13.62 4.65 -5.86
N PRO A 15 13.98 5.47 -4.85
CA PRO A 15 13.90 5.03 -3.46
C PRO A 15 12.49 4.63 -3.08
N PHE A 16 12.37 3.49 -2.40
CA PHE A 16 11.12 2.87 -1.98
C PHE A 16 11.12 2.65 -0.46
N LEU A 17 9.97 2.86 0.17
CA LEU A 17 9.76 2.64 1.60
C LEU A 17 8.40 1.98 1.83
N SER A 18 8.33 0.94 2.67
CA SER A 18 7.04 0.34 3.06
C SER A 18 6.31 1.20 4.09
N ALA A 19 4.99 1.02 4.23
CA ALA A 19 4.22 1.68 5.30
C ALA A 19 4.72 1.28 6.69
N MET A 20 5.13 0.03 6.86
CA MET A 20 5.77 -0.44 8.09
C MET A 20 6.99 0.40 8.45
N ALA A 21 7.89 0.64 7.49
CA ALA A 21 9.10 1.41 7.73
C ALA A 21 8.82 2.92 7.89
N MET A 22 7.89 3.48 7.10
CA MET A 22 7.46 4.88 7.22
C MET A 22 6.90 5.20 8.60
N MET A 23 6.11 4.29 9.16
CA MET A 23 5.49 4.45 10.47
C MET A 23 6.42 4.05 11.62
N GLY A 24 7.62 3.55 11.34
CA GLY A 24 8.54 3.02 12.35
C GLY A 24 8.03 1.76 13.06
N ALA A 25 7.06 1.05 12.48
CA ALA A 25 6.48 -0.15 13.02
C ALA A 25 7.42 -1.36 12.90
N LYS A 26 7.31 -2.30 13.83
CA LYS A 26 8.06 -3.56 13.82
C LYS A 26 7.24 -4.71 13.26
N ASP A 27 7.93 -5.79 12.92
CA ASP A 27 7.27 -6.99 12.44
C ASP A 27 6.34 -7.57 13.51
N GLY A 28 5.11 -7.92 13.11
CA GLY A 28 4.05 -8.36 14.03
C GLY A 28 3.29 -7.24 14.74
N GLU A 29 3.74 -5.98 14.65
CA GLU A 29 2.93 -4.85 15.10
C GLU A 29 1.78 -4.59 14.12
N ARG A 30 0.63 -4.19 14.67
CA ARG A 30 -0.53 -3.82 13.87
C ARG A 30 -0.40 -2.37 13.45
N GLY A 31 -0.87 -2.07 12.24
CA GLY A 31 -1.18 -0.71 11.82
C GLY A 31 -2.49 -0.69 11.04
N SER A 32 -3.00 0.50 10.82
CA SER A 32 -4.31 0.76 10.25
C SER A 32 -4.21 1.74 9.08
N TYR A 33 -5.17 1.68 8.16
CA TYR A 33 -5.20 2.62 7.03
C TYR A 33 -5.24 4.10 7.46
N PRO A 34 -5.97 4.51 8.52
CA PRO A 34 -5.88 5.89 9.02
C PRO A 34 -4.45 6.31 9.38
N GLU A 35 -3.65 5.45 10.01
CA GLU A 35 -2.25 5.77 10.32
C GLU A 35 -1.40 5.90 9.05
N ILE A 36 -1.70 5.12 8.01
CA ILE A 36 -1.07 5.29 6.69
C ILE A 36 -1.48 6.64 6.06
N VAL A 37 -2.74 7.07 6.24
CA VAL A 37 -3.21 8.40 5.79
C VAL A 37 -2.50 9.51 6.56
N ASP A 38 -2.28 9.35 7.87
CA ASP A 38 -1.53 10.31 8.68
C ASP A 38 -0.08 10.40 8.21
N ALA A 39 0.56 9.28 7.89
CA ALA A 39 1.91 9.26 7.32
C ALA A 39 1.96 9.97 5.94
N LEU A 40 0.94 9.76 5.09
CA LEU A 40 0.80 10.47 3.82
C LEU A 40 0.57 11.97 4.01
N ALA A 41 -0.14 12.40 5.05
CA ALA A 41 -0.35 13.81 5.35
C ALA A 41 0.94 14.47 5.86
N GLN A 42 1.75 13.76 6.64
CA GLN A 42 2.99 14.29 7.23
C GLN A 42 4.17 14.30 6.28
N HIS A 43 4.31 13.26 5.44
CA HIS A 43 5.51 13.03 4.63
C HIS A 43 5.24 13.00 3.12
N GLY A 44 3.97 13.08 2.73
CA GLY A 44 3.54 12.87 1.35
C GLY A 44 3.66 14.13 0.48
N ALA A 45 4.12 13.93 -0.75
CA ALA A 45 4.14 14.94 -1.81
C ALA A 45 2.73 15.36 -2.27
N GLN A 46 1.76 14.45 -2.14
CA GLN A 46 0.39 14.64 -2.61
C GLN A 46 -0.62 13.89 -1.71
N GLY A 47 -0.53 14.11 -0.40
CA GLY A 47 -1.24 13.33 0.62
C GLY A 47 -2.74 13.13 0.36
N LYS A 48 -3.46 14.16 -0.12
CA LYS A 48 -4.90 14.03 -0.46
C LYS A 48 -5.15 13.07 -1.61
N THR A 49 -4.39 13.19 -2.70
CA THR A 49 -4.50 12.31 -3.87
C THR A 49 -4.15 10.88 -3.50
N ASP A 50 -3.08 10.70 -2.73
CA ASP A 50 -2.62 9.39 -2.30
C ASP A 50 -3.58 8.74 -1.29
N ALA A 51 -4.22 9.52 -0.41
CA ALA A 51 -5.25 9.02 0.49
C ALA A 51 -6.49 8.50 -0.28
N HIS A 52 -6.92 9.20 -1.34
CA HIS A 52 -7.99 8.70 -2.21
C HIS A 52 -7.59 7.40 -2.92
N ALA A 53 -6.35 7.30 -3.39
CA ALA A 53 -5.83 6.08 -4.02
C ALA A 53 -5.73 4.92 -3.02
N LEU A 54 -5.30 5.19 -1.78
CA LEU A 54 -5.27 4.20 -0.70
C LEU A 54 -6.68 3.69 -0.39
N TYR A 55 -7.67 4.58 -0.26
CA TYR A 55 -9.07 4.18 -0.04
C TYR A 55 -9.59 3.25 -1.15
N ARG A 56 -9.30 3.56 -2.42
CA ARG A 56 -9.65 2.67 -3.54
C ARG A 56 -8.98 1.29 -3.42
N ARG A 57 -7.75 1.21 -2.90
CA ARG A 57 -7.06 -0.06 -2.64
C ARG A 57 -7.75 -0.85 -1.53
N VAL A 58 -8.17 -0.20 -0.45
CA VAL A 58 -8.94 -0.85 0.64
C VAL A 58 -10.22 -1.48 0.09
N VAL A 59 -11.00 -0.70 -0.66
CA VAL A 59 -12.24 -1.20 -1.30
C VAL A 59 -11.94 -2.39 -2.22
N PHE A 60 -10.88 -2.31 -3.02
CA PHE A 60 -10.48 -3.41 -3.89
C PHE A 60 -10.12 -4.67 -3.12
N ASN A 61 -9.29 -4.56 -2.06
CA ASN A 61 -8.90 -5.70 -1.23
C ASN A 61 -10.10 -6.39 -0.58
N VAL A 62 -11.10 -5.63 -0.13
CA VAL A 62 -12.39 -6.18 0.34
C VAL A 62 -13.09 -6.96 -0.76
N LEU A 63 -13.22 -6.39 -1.97
CA LEU A 63 -13.94 -7.02 -3.08
C LEU A 63 -13.30 -8.33 -3.54
N ILE A 64 -11.97 -8.45 -3.47
CA ILE A 64 -11.24 -9.66 -3.83
C ILE A 64 -10.97 -10.59 -2.64
N SER A 65 -11.51 -10.27 -1.45
CA SER A 65 -11.27 -11.01 -0.20
C SER A 65 -9.78 -11.20 0.11
N ASN A 66 -8.94 -10.23 -0.24
CA ASN A 66 -7.53 -10.27 0.10
C ASN A 66 -7.37 -10.03 1.61
N VAL A 67 -7.08 -11.09 2.37
CA VAL A 67 -6.89 -11.01 3.82
C VAL A 67 -5.43 -10.80 4.23
N ASP A 68 -4.51 -10.75 3.26
CA ASP A 68 -3.08 -10.58 3.49
C ASP A 68 -2.63 -9.14 3.21
N ASP A 69 -3.47 -8.16 3.56
CA ASP A 69 -3.18 -6.74 3.34
C ASP A 69 -2.52 -6.10 4.55
N HIS A 70 -1.24 -6.40 4.75
CA HIS A 70 -0.45 -5.87 5.87
C HIS A 70 0.42 -4.66 5.46
N LEU A 71 1.02 -3.97 6.44
CA LEU A 71 1.82 -2.76 6.24
C LEU A 71 2.98 -2.87 5.23
N ARG A 72 3.46 -4.07 4.91
CA ARG A 72 4.50 -4.27 3.87
C ARG A 72 3.95 -4.27 2.45
N ASN A 73 2.63 -4.39 2.26
CA ASN A 73 1.93 -4.42 0.97
C ASN A 73 1.46 -3.02 0.53
N HIS A 74 1.76 -2.03 1.36
CA HIS A 74 1.71 -0.62 1.02
C HIS A 74 3.12 -0.06 1.05
N GLY A 75 3.45 0.72 0.04
CA GLY A 75 4.73 1.38 -0.03
C GLY A 75 4.67 2.70 -0.75
N PHE A 76 5.75 3.44 -0.68
CA PHE A 76 5.89 4.79 -1.16
C PHE A 76 7.16 4.93 -2.00
N LEU A 77 7.10 5.80 -3.01
CA LEU A 77 8.21 6.18 -3.86
C LEU A 77 8.66 7.60 -3.50
N TRP A 78 9.97 7.83 -3.48
CA TRP A 78 10.53 9.14 -3.20
C TRP A 78 10.51 10.03 -4.44
N LEU A 79 9.81 11.17 -4.36
CA LEU A 79 9.71 12.16 -5.45
C LEU A 79 10.67 13.34 -5.24
N GLY A 80 11.77 13.13 -4.52
CA GLY A 80 12.75 14.18 -4.24
C GLY A 80 12.19 15.21 -3.26
N LYS A 81 12.41 16.50 -3.55
CA LYS A 81 12.00 17.61 -2.65
C LYS A 81 10.49 17.67 -2.41
N ALA A 82 9.68 17.04 -3.27
CA ALA A 82 8.24 17.01 -3.10
C ALA A 82 7.82 16.11 -1.92
N GLY A 83 8.59 15.06 -1.59
CA GLY A 83 8.24 14.10 -0.53
C GLY A 83 7.98 12.70 -1.07
N TRP A 84 7.31 11.88 -0.26
CA TRP A 84 6.94 10.51 -0.59
C TRP A 84 5.60 10.45 -1.32
N SER A 85 5.38 9.46 -2.19
CA SER A 85 4.06 9.25 -2.79
C SER A 85 3.70 7.79 -2.85
N LEU A 86 2.42 7.47 -2.70
CA LEU A 86 1.93 6.09 -2.71
C LEU A 86 2.34 5.37 -4.00
N SER A 87 3.01 4.23 -3.84
CA SER A 87 3.41 3.37 -4.95
C SER A 87 2.19 2.71 -5.62
N PRO A 88 2.34 2.17 -6.85
CA PRO A 88 1.36 1.27 -7.44
C PRO A 88 0.99 0.11 -6.51
N ALA A 89 -0.18 -0.50 -6.70
CA ALA A 89 -0.55 -1.69 -5.93
C ALA A 89 0.30 -2.89 -6.36
N TYR A 90 0.72 -3.70 -5.38
CA TYR A 90 1.50 -4.91 -5.58
C TYR A 90 1.11 -5.95 -4.52
N ASP A 91 1.53 -7.19 -4.75
CA ASP A 91 1.28 -8.33 -3.86
C ASP A 91 -0.20 -8.52 -3.49
N LEU A 92 -1.05 -8.44 -4.51
CA LEU A 92 -2.49 -8.67 -4.39
C LEU A 92 -2.77 -10.16 -4.56
N ASN A 93 -3.34 -10.78 -3.53
CA ASN A 93 -3.66 -12.21 -3.53
C ASN A 93 -5.18 -12.42 -3.32
N PRO A 94 -5.97 -12.50 -4.40
CA PRO A 94 -7.40 -12.78 -4.31
C PRO A 94 -7.65 -14.12 -3.63
N ILE A 95 -8.60 -14.16 -2.69
CA ILE A 95 -8.99 -15.42 -2.05
C ILE A 95 -10.31 -15.89 -2.67
N PRO A 96 -10.33 -17.06 -3.32
CA PRO A 96 -11.55 -17.63 -3.87
C PRO A 96 -12.64 -17.80 -2.80
N THR A 97 -13.89 -17.53 -3.16
CA THR A 97 -15.02 -17.57 -2.21
C THR A 97 -15.34 -18.98 -1.71
N ASP A 98 -14.94 -20.01 -2.46
CA ASP A 98 -15.01 -21.42 -2.08
C ASP A 98 -13.96 -21.81 -1.02
N LEU A 99 -12.86 -21.04 -0.92
CA LEU A 99 -11.83 -21.24 0.09
C LEU A 99 -12.12 -20.46 1.39
N LYS A 100 -12.74 -19.29 1.29
CA LYS A 100 -13.12 -18.46 2.44
C LYS A 100 -14.31 -17.56 2.09
N ALA A 101 -15.32 -17.52 2.96
CA ALA A 101 -16.46 -16.62 2.79
C ALA A 101 -15.98 -15.15 2.74
N ARG A 102 -16.64 -14.33 1.90
CA ARG A 102 -16.32 -12.91 1.79
C ARG A 102 -16.53 -12.26 3.16
N VAL A 103 -15.47 -11.66 3.69
CA VAL A 103 -15.57 -10.81 4.87
C VAL A 103 -16.31 -9.55 4.40
N LEU A 104 -17.52 -9.31 4.90
CA LEU A 104 -18.47 -8.23 4.51
C LEU A 104 -19.51 -8.58 3.43
N THR A 105 -20.06 -9.79 3.39
CA THR A 105 -21.40 -9.99 2.82
C THR A 105 -22.45 -9.41 3.78
N THR A 106 -23.17 -8.38 3.32
CA THR A 106 -24.41 -7.90 3.98
C THR A 106 -25.59 -8.67 3.44
#